data_AF-A0A352JL24-F1
#
_entry.id   AF-A0A352JL24-F1
#
_cell.length_a   1.000
_cell.length_b   1.000
_cell.length_c   1.000
_cell.angle_alpha   90.00
_cell.angle_beta   90.00
_cell.angle_gamma   90.00
#
_symmetry.space_group_name_H-M   'P 1'
#
loop_
_entity.id
_entity.type
_entity.pdbx_description
1 polymer ?
#
loop_
_entity_poly.entity_id
_entity_poly.type
_entity_poly.pdbx_seq_one_letter_code
_entity_poly.pdbx_strand_id
1 'polypeptide(L)'
;MKMDDLNHGQIVLLTILVSFVTSIATGIVTVSLMQEAPTTVTQTINRVVERTVEKIIPGETKTVVQEVSKVINVDDLVVEAVKKASPSVLTIYSTQGTSTKVGFVVSSGAYVATVDGVSAAGSYELRRTEKEKIGLKFVKNDEESGISLYAPLFPAHASAAEKNLNPIDFADSETAPGQTSIALGATANGDKTLSVGIITSVTGATSTMQKISSQAISAQVVGGPLIDIHGKLIGINTAEGKAVSVFALKRVLDSIK
;
A
#
# COMPACT_ATOMS: atom_id res chain seq x y z
N MET A 1 60.02 37.26 -29.37
CA MET A 1 60.51 35.89 -29.10
C MET A 1 60.04 35.03 -30.26
N LYS A 2 60.96 34.47 -31.06
CA LYS A 2 60.59 33.57 -32.15
C LYS A 2 60.55 32.13 -31.61
N MET A 3 59.71 31.28 -32.18
CA MET A 3 59.53 29.88 -31.76
C MET A 3 60.85 29.10 -31.80
N ASP A 4 61.76 29.50 -32.69
CA ASP A 4 63.06 28.89 -32.93
C ASP A 4 64.10 29.14 -31.82
N ASP A 5 63.82 30.07 -30.89
CA ASP A 5 64.74 30.43 -29.80
C ASP A 5 64.54 29.58 -28.52
N LEU A 6 63.67 28.56 -28.56
CA LEU A 6 63.30 27.74 -27.40
C LEU A 6 64.18 26.49 -27.29
N ASN A 7 64.66 26.19 -26.08
CA ASN A 7 65.36 24.93 -25.80
C ASN A 7 64.38 23.74 -25.91
N HIS A 8 64.86 22.57 -26.32
CA HIS A 8 64.08 21.33 -26.46
C HIS A 8 63.17 21.05 -25.24
N GLY A 9 63.69 21.27 -24.03
CA GLY A 9 62.89 21.12 -22.80
C GLY A 9 61.74 22.12 -22.68
N GLN A 10 61.91 23.36 -23.14
CA GLN A 10 60.86 24.39 -23.13
C GLN A 10 59.77 24.08 -24.16
N ILE A 11 60.14 23.53 -25.32
CA ILE A 11 59.18 23.07 -26.34
C ILE A 11 58.34 21.90 -25.78
N VAL A 12 58.96 20.95 -25.07
CA VAL A 12 58.24 19.86 -24.40
C VAL A 12 57.31 20.38 -23.30
N LEU A 13 57.77 21.31 -22.47
CA LEU A 13 56.93 21.90 -21.41
C LEU A 13 55.73 22.67 -22.00
N LEU A 14 55.95 23.41 -23.09
CA LEU A 14 54.92 24.17 -23.76
C LEU A 14 53.86 23.26 -24.39
N THR A 15 54.27 22.17 -25.03
CA THR A 15 53.34 21.19 -25.63
C THR A 15 52.51 20.46 -24.56
N ILE A 16 53.10 20.11 -23.42
CA ILE A 16 52.37 19.54 -22.27
C ILE A 16 51.36 20.56 -21.71
N LEU A 17 51.77 21.82 -21.54
CA LEU A 17 50.88 22.86 -21.02
C LEU A 17 49.69 23.12 -21.96
N VAL A 18 49.93 23.22 -23.27
CA VAL A 18 48.88 23.46 -24.25
C VAL A 18 47.90 22.27 -24.32
N SER A 19 48.39 21.03 -24.29
CA SER A 19 47.52 19.85 -24.27
C SER A 19 46.66 19.76 -23.00
N PHE A 20 47.22 20.11 -21.84
CA PHE A 20 46.48 20.16 -20.57
C PHE A 20 45.35 21.19 -20.60
N VAL A 21 45.62 22.43 -21.04
CA VAL A 21 44.62 23.50 -21.12
C VAL A 21 43.53 23.16 -22.14
N THR A 22 43.89 22.55 -23.26
CA THR A 22 42.94 22.15 -24.31
C THR A 22 41.96 21.07 -23.82
N SER A 23 42.43 20.12 -22.99
CA SER A 23 41.58 19.08 -22.41
C SER A 23 40.49 19.65 -21.50
N ILE A 24 40.85 20.59 -20.62
CA ILE A 24 39.90 21.25 -19.71
C ILE A 24 38.87 22.08 -20.50
N ALA A 25 39.33 22.85 -21.49
CA ALA A 25 38.45 23.67 -22.32
C ALA A 25 37.42 22.81 -23.09
N THR A 26 37.87 21.69 -23.67
CA THR A 26 36.98 20.75 -24.39
C THR A 26 35.95 20.12 -23.44
N GLY A 27 36.37 19.76 -22.23
CA GLY A 27 35.47 19.23 -21.20
C GLY A 27 34.38 20.22 -20.79
N ILE A 28 34.72 21.49 -20.56
CA ILE A 28 33.73 22.51 -20.16
C ILE A 28 32.73 22.76 -21.31
N VAL A 29 33.23 22.94 -22.54
CA VAL A 29 32.37 23.23 -23.70
C VAL A 29 31.42 22.08 -24.01
N THR A 30 31.89 20.82 -23.90
CA THR A 30 31.02 19.66 -24.15
C THR A 30 29.93 19.51 -23.08
N VAL A 31 30.24 19.81 -21.80
CA VAL A 31 29.24 19.79 -20.72
C VAL A 31 28.24 20.94 -20.86
N SER A 32 28.69 22.15 -21.22
CA SER A 32 27.78 23.29 -21.38
C SER A 32 26.80 23.10 -22.54
N LEU A 33 27.26 22.52 -23.66
CA LEU A 33 26.39 22.22 -24.80
C LEU A 33 25.40 21.09 -24.50
N MET A 34 25.76 20.13 -23.62
CA MET A 34 24.84 19.07 -23.19
C MET A 34 23.77 19.57 -22.20
N GLN A 35 24.06 20.64 -21.45
CA GLN A 35 23.10 21.27 -20.53
C GLN A 35 22.15 22.25 -21.22
N GLU A 36 22.43 22.68 -22.45
CA GLU A 36 21.50 23.41 -23.33
C GLU A 36 20.46 22.48 -23.98
N ALA A 37 19.86 21.56 -23.20
CA ALA A 37 18.71 20.82 -23.69
C ALA A 37 17.58 21.83 -24.01
N PRO A 38 17.00 21.81 -25.23
CA PRO A 38 15.79 22.55 -25.51
C PRO A 38 14.73 22.09 -24.53
N THR A 39 14.06 23.02 -23.86
CA THR A 39 12.79 22.73 -23.20
C THR A 39 11.85 22.25 -24.30
N THR A 40 11.76 20.93 -24.44
CA THR A 40 10.78 20.29 -25.30
C THR A 40 9.44 20.71 -24.75
N VAL A 41 8.81 21.67 -25.43
CA VAL A 41 7.45 22.10 -25.15
C VAL A 41 6.58 20.89 -25.50
N THR A 42 6.37 20.04 -24.51
CA THR A 42 5.31 19.03 -24.54
C THR A 42 3.99 19.79 -24.39
N GLN A 43 3.52 20.38 -25.49
CA GLN A 43 2.12 20.76 -25.59
C GLN A 43 1.32 19.47 -25.66
N THR A 44 0.89 18.97 -24.50
CA THR A 44 -0.09 17.91 -24.39
C THR A 44 -1.41 18.42 -24.97
N ILE A 45 -1.70 18.03 -26.21
CA ILE A 45 -3.05 18.18 -26.77
C ILE A 45 -3.93 17.12 -26.10
N ASN A 46 -4.46 17.41 -24.91
CA ASN A 46 -5.63 16.72 -24.38
C ASN A 46 -6.87 17.53 -24.76
N ARG A 47 -7.24 17.45 -26.05
CA ARG A 47 -8.55 17.96 -26.49
C ARG A 47 -9.58 16.83 -26.38
N VAL A 48 -10.20 16.70 -25.21
CA VAL A 48 -11.51 16.06 -25.08
C VAL A 48 -12.50 17.17 -24.73
N VAL A 49 -13.23 17.60 -25.77
CA VAL A 49 -14.36 18.50 -25.64
C VAL A 49 -15.52 17.67 -25.12
N GLU A 50 -15.77 17.70 -23.81
CA GLU A 50 -17.13 17.47 -23.34
C GLU A 50 -17.92 18.73 -23.65
N ARG A 51 -18.90 18.61 -24.55
CA ARG A 51 -19.83 19.70 -24.82
C ARG A 51 -20.65 19.99 -23.56
N THR A 52 -20.20 20.95 -22.76
CA THR A 52 -21.08 21.63 -21.82
C THR A 52 -21.74 22.79 -22.55
N VAL A 53 -23.06 22.71 -22.66
CA VAL A 53 -23.92 23.78 -23.17
C VAL A 53 -23.82 24.95 -22.19
N GLU A 54 -22.98 25.94 -22.51
CA GLU A 54 -22.79 27.13 -21.69
C GLU A 54 -23.91 28.14 -21.96
N LYS A 55 -24.84 28.27 -21.02
CA LYS A 55 -25.73 29.43 -20.93
C LYS A 55 -24.92 30.57 -20.30
N ILE A 56 -24.46 31.48 -21.15
CA ILE A 56 -23.75 32.71 -20.78
C ILE A 56 -24.56 33.59 -19.81
N ILE A 57 -24.01 33.80 -18.62
CA ILE A 57 -24.30 34.95 -17.75
C ILE A 57 -22.93 35.61 -17.48
N PRO A 58 -22.68 36.86 -17.89
CA PRO A 58 -21.39 37.51 -17.67
C PRO A 58 -21.34 38.12 -16.26
N GLY A 59 -20.39 37.65 -15.45
CA GLY A 59 -20.00 38.36 -14.23
C GLY A 59 -19.62 37.44 -13.07
N GLU A 60 -18.45 36.80 -13.11
CA GLU A 60 -17.66 36.55 -11.90
C GLU A 60 -16.21 36.22 -12.28
N THR A 61 -15.29 36.84 -11.55
CA THR A 61 -13.84 36.66 -11.62
C THR A 61 -13.46 35.18 -11.55
N LYS A 62 -12.98 34.62 -12.67
CA LYS A 62 -12.32 33.31 -12.70
C LYS A 62 -10.98 33.42 -11.97
N THR A 63 -10.98 33.02 -10.70
CA THR A 63 -9.79 32.59 -9.97
C THR A 63 -9.13 31.49 -10.79
N VAL A 64 -7.93 31.78 -11.31
CA VAL A 64 -7.06 30.79 -11.92
C VAL A 64 -6.60 29.86 -10.80
N VAL A 65 -7.30 28.73 -10.65
CA VAL A 65 -6.83 27.62 -9.82
C VAL A 65 -5.62 27.03 -10.53
N GLN A 66 -4.45 27.39 -10.03
CA GLN A 66 -3.21 26.73 -10.38
C GLN A 66 -3.30 25.30 -9.83
N GLU A 67 -3.73 24.36 -10.67
CA GLU A 67 -3.61 22.93 -10.38
C GLU A 67 -2.12 22.60 -10.30
N VAL A 68 -1.56 22.74 -9.10
CA VAL A 68 -0.29 22.12 -8.75
C VAL A 68 -0.55 20.62 -8.86
N SER A 69 -0.10 20.02 -9.97
CA SER A 69 0.01 18.58 -10.09
C SER A 69 0.88 18.11 -8.93
N LYS A 70 0.25 17.68 -7.84
CA LYS A 70 0.94 17.04 -6.72
C LYS A 70 1.62 15.82 -7.34
N VAL A 71 2.94 15.86 -7.45
CA VAL A 71 3.73 14.68 -7.78
C VAL A 71 3.45 13.70 -6.66
N ILE A 72 2.58 12.73 -6.92
CA ILE A 72 2.24 11.69 -5.95
C ILE A 72 3.42 10.72 -5.95
N ASN A 73 4.21 10.75 -4.87
CA ASN A 73 5.23 9.74 -4.67
C ASN A 73 4.57 8.41 -4.27
N VAL A 74 5.16 7.30 -4.71
CA VAL A 74 4.69 5.96 -4.33
C VAL A 74 4.72 5.77 -2.82
N ASP A 75 5.70 6.38 -2.15
CA ASP A 75 5.81 6.34 -0.69
C ASP A 75 4.63 7.03 0.01
N ASP A 76 4.14 8.14 -0.56
CA ASP A 76 2.96 8.84 -0.03
C ASP A 76 1.70 7.98 -0.16
N LEU A 77 1.57 7.20 -1.24
CA LEU A 77 0.47 6.27 -1.44
C LEU A 77 0.48 5.15 -0.41
N VAL A 78 1.66 4.60 -0.08
CA VAL A 78 1.79 3.58 0.97
C VAL A 78 1.33 4.14 2.32
N VAL A 79 1.74 5.36 2.67
CA VAL A 79 1.30 6.00 3.92
C VAL A 79 -0.21 6.21 3.94
N GLU A 80 -0.81 6.64 2.83
CA GLU A 80 -2.25 6.83 2.70
C GLU A 80 -3.03 5.51 2.82
N ALA A 81 -2.55 4.46 2.15
CA ALA A 81 -3.10 3.11 2.23
C ALA A 81 -3.08 2.57 3.66
N VAL A 82 -1.93 2.70 4.34
CA VAL A 82 -1.78 2.29 5.74
C VAL A 82 -2.70 3.11 6.63
N LYS A 83 -2.81 4.43 6.44
CA LYS A 83 -3.70 5.29 7.23
C LYS A 83 -5.17 4.88 7.08
N LYS A 84 -5.58 4.46 5.88
CA LYS A 84 -6.94 3.97 5.59
C LYS A 84 -7.22 2.61 6.23
N ALA A 85 -6.27 1.68 6.15
CA ALA A 85 -6.48 0.29 6.59
C ALA A 85 -6.12 0.03 8.07
N SER A 86 -5.23 0.83 8.65
CA SER A 86 -4.81 0.67 10.07
C SER A 86 -5.97 0.66 11.07
N PRO A 87 -7.02 1.49 10.94
CA PRO A 87 -8.16 1.46 11.86
C PRO A 87 -8.99 0.17 11.78
N SER A 88 -8.90 -0.57 10.68
CA SER A 88 -9.64 -1.81 10.45
C SER A 88 -8.96 -3.03 11.07
N VAL A 89 -7.68 -2.93 11.41
CA VAL A 89 -6.89 -4.04 12.00
C VAL A 89 -7.00 -4.00 13.52
N LEU A 90 -7.31 -5.16 14.09
CA LEU A 90 -7.59 -5.33 15.50
C LEU A 90 -6.88 -6.58 16.04
N THR A 91 -6.58 -6.55 17.33
CA THR A 91 -6.04 -7.69 18.06
C THR A 91 -7.17 -8.43 18.76
N ILE A 92 -7.26 -9.74 18.51
CA ILE A 92 -8.21 -10.65 19.12
C ILE A 92 -7.52 -11.38 20.28
N TYR A 93 -8.10 -11.30 21.47
CA TYR A 93 -7.63 -11.98 22.67
C TYR A 93 -8.53 -13.17 22.99
N SER A 94 -7.95 -14.32 23.31
CA SER A 94 -8.70 -15.45 23.86
C SER A 94 -8.89 -15.27 25.37
N THR A 95 -10.11 -15.47 25.88
CA THR A 95 -10.38 -15.43 27.33
C THR A 95 -9.81 -16.66 28.06
N GLN A 96 -9.53 -17.75 27.34
CA GLN A 96 -9.12 -19.05 27.89
C GLN A 96 -7.62 -19.36 27.73
N GLY A 97 -6.79 -18.39 27.31
CA GLY A 97 -5.33 -18.57 27.23
C GLY A 97 -4.58 -17.39 26.62
N THR A 98 -3.24 -17.41 26.67
CA THR A 98 -2.32 -16.37 26.15
C THR A 98 -2.22 -16.33 24.62
N SER A 99 -3.23 -16.83 23.91
CA SER A 99 -3.25 -16.80 22.45
C SER A 99 -3.82 -15.47 21.98
N THR A 100 -2.96 -14.66 21.37
CA THR A 100 -3.33 -13.41 20.71
C THR A 100 -3.30 -13.62 19.21
N LYS A 101 -4.36 -13.22 18.50
CA LYS A 101 -4.47 -13.32 17.05
C LYS A 101 -4.72 -11.94 16.44
N VAL A 102 -4.27 -11.74 15.21
CA VAL A 102 -4.62 -10.56 14.42
C VAL A 102 -5.90 -10.84 13.66
N GLY A 103 -6.82 -9.88 13.66
CA GLY A 103 -7.98 -9.89 12.78
C GLY A 103 -8.24 -8.52 12.19
N PHE A 104 -9.16 -8.45 11.24
CA PHE A 104 -9.55 -7.18 10.64
C PHE A 104 -11.02 -7.17 10.29
N VAL A 105 -11.58 -5.98 10.22
CA VAL A 105 -13.01 -5.79 10.05
C VAL A 105 -13.41 -5.71 8.59
N VAL A 106 -14.45 -6.46 8.23
CA VAL A 106 -14.99 -6.56 6.88
C VAL A 106 -16.50 -6.35 6.88
N SER A 107 -17.06 -6.04 5.70
CA SER A 107 -18.50 -5.87 5.49
C SER A 107 -19.14 -4.83 6.43
N SER A 108 -18.73 -3.57 6.29
CA SER A 108 -19.30 -2.41 7.02
C SER A 108 -19.33 -2.55 8.56
N GLY A 109 -18.43 -3.34 9.14
CA GLY A 109 -18.39 -3.56 10.59
C GLY A 109 -19.10 -4.82 11.10
N ALA A 110 -19.73 -5.59 10.20
CA ALA A 110 -20.55 -6.74 10.60
C ALA A 110 -19.72 -7.99 10.94
N TYR A 111 -18.52 -8.14 10.40
CA TYR A 111 -17.69 -9.31 10.63
C TYR A 111 -16.22 -8.96 10.83
N VAL A 112 -15.52 -9.75 11.63
CA VAL A 112 -14.08 -9.74 11.83
C VAL A 112 -13.52 -11.02 11.24
N ALA A 113 -12.60 -10.89 10.29
CA ALA A 113 -11.89 -12.00 9.67
C ALA A 113 -10.53 -12.21 10.36
N THR A 114 -10.16 -13.46 10.58
CA THR A 114 -8.84 -13.88 11.10
C THR A 114 -8.52 -15.28 10.57
N VAL A 115 -7.31 -15.78 10.83
CA VAL A 115 -6.88 -17.12 10.40
C VAL A 115 -6.67 -18.03 11.60
N ASP A 116 -6.91 -19.33 11.39
CA ASP A 116 -6.61 -20.39 12.36
C ASP A 116 -7.37 -20.23 13.70
N GLY A 117 -8.56 -19.62 13.66
CA GLY A 117 -9.42 -19.37 14.81
C GLY A 117 -10.32 -20.56 15.16
N VAL A 118 -9.75 -21.74 15.41
CA VAL A 118 -10.57 -22.88 15.84
C VAL A 118 -10.81 -22.83 17.35
N SER A 119 -11.96 -22.29 17.74
CA SER A 119 -12.91 -23.02 18.59
C SER A 119 -14.23 -22.25 18.74
N ALA A 120 -15.32 -22.89 18.36
CA ALA A 120 -16.70 -22.51 18.71
C ALA A 120 -16.96 -22.43 20.23
N ALA A 121 -16.00 -22.86 21.05
CA ALA A 121 -16.03 -22.86 22.52
C ALA A 121 -15.15 -21.77 23.17
N GLY A 122 -14.33 -21.04 22.39
CA GLY A 122 -13.50 -19.97 22.91
C GLY A 122 -14.26 -18.64 22.94
N SER A 123 -14.45 -18.05 24.12
CA SER A 123 -14.80 -16.63 24.19
C SER A 123 -13.59 -15.83 23.69
N TYR A 124 -13.80 -15.06 22.63
CA TYR A 124 -12.80 -14.13 22.12
C TYR A 124 -13.27 -12.71 22.43
N GLU A 125 -12.35 -11.87 22.89
CA GLU A 125 -12.60 -10.46 23.20
C GLU A 125 -11.68 -9.59 22.34
N LEU A 126 -12.23 -8.54 21.73
CA LEU A 126 -11.44 -7.44 21.19
C LEU A 126 -11.15 -6.47 22.34
N ARG A 127 -9.88 -6.10 22.52
CA ARG A 127 -9.49 -5.04 23.46
C ARG A 127 -9.13 -3.80 22.66
N ARG A 128 -10.09 -2.89 22.47
CA ARG A 128 -9.85 -1.60 21.80
C ARG A 128 -9.18 -0.59 22.74
N THR A 129 -9.47 -0.67 24.04
CA THR A 129 -8.90 0.11 25.15
C THR A 129 -9.14 -0.68 26.44
N GLU A 130 -8.39 -0.43 27.53
CA GLU A 130 -8.54 -1.15 28.81
C GLU A 130 -9.97 -1.23 29.38
N LYS A 131 -10.88 -0.35 28.94
CA LYS A 131 -12.27 -0.29 29.39
C LYS A 131 -13.31 -0.81 28.38
N GLU A 132 -12.93 -1.12 27.15
CA GLU A 132 -13.86 -1.50 26.09
C GLU A 132 -13.52 -2.91 25.56
N LYS A 133 -14.20 -3.90 26.12
CA LYS A 133 -14.15 -5.30 25.69
C LYS A 133 -15.35 -5.58 24.80
N ILE A 134 -15.10 -5.98 23.55
CA ILE A 134 -16.16 -6.40 22.62
C ILE A 134 -16.06 -7.92 22.49
N GLY A 135 -17.11 -8.63 22.89
CA GLY A 135 -17.16 -10.08 22.70
C GLY A 135 -17.27 -10.42 21.23
N LEU A 136 -16.66 -11.51 20.78
CA LEU A 136 -16.77 -12.02 19.42
C LEU A 136 -17.54 -13.33 19.44
N LYS A 137 -18.62 -13.39 18.65
CA LYS A 137 -19.37 -14.63 18.40
C LYS A 137 -18.81 -15.31 17.16
N PHE A 138 -18.42 -16.58 17.26
CA PHE A 138 -18.02 -17.38 16.11
C PHE A 138 -19.19 -17.53 15.13
N VAL A 139 -18.96 -17.24 13.85
CA VAL A 139 -19.97 -17.36 12.78
C VAL A 139 -19.67 -18.58 11.94
N LYS A 140 -18.46 -18.64 11.37
CA LYS A 140 -18.08 -19.70 10.43
C LYS A 140 -16.56 -19.84 10.37
N ASN A 141 -16.10 -21.06 10.12
CA ASN A 141 -14.72 -21.36 9.74
C ASN A 141 -14.76 -22.10 8.41
N ASP A 142 -13.85 -21.74 7.52
CA ASP A 142 -13.63 -22.44 6.27
C ASP A 142 -12.30 -23.22 6.38
N GLU A 143 -12.39 -24.54 6.48
CA GLU A 143 -11.22 -25.42 6.65
C GLU A 143 -10.31 -25.41 5.42
N GLU A 144 -10.85 -25.11 4.23
CA GLU A 144 -10.10 -25.05 2.97
C GLU A 144 -9.14 -23.84 2.95
N SER A 145 -9.66 -22.65 3.29
CA SER A 145 -8.89 -21.40 3.30
C SER A 145 -8.23 -21.09 4.64
N GLY A 146 -8.62 -21.78 5.72
CA GLY A 146 -8.18 -21.51 7.09
C GLY A 146 -8.73 -20.20 7.68
N ILE A 147 -9.72 -19.59 7.03
CA ILE A 147 -10.30 -18.30 7.42
C ILE A 147 -11.43 -18.55 8.42
N SER A 148 -11.40 -17.79 9.52
CA SER A 148 -12.44 -17.76 10.55
C SER A 148 -13.12 -16.40 10.57
N LEU A 149 -14.45 -16.40 10.59
CA LEU A 149 -15.30 -15.22 10.69
C LEU A 149 -15.98 -15.15 12.05
N TYR A 150 -15.89 -13.98 12.66
CA TYR A 150 -16.51 -13.65 13.93
C TYR A 150 -17.42 -12.45 13.76
N ALA A 151 -18.58 -12.45 14.43
CA ALA A 151 -19.45 -11.30 14.53
C ALA A 151 -19.14 -10.56 15.86
N PRO A 152 -18.82 -9.25 15.82
CA PRO A 152 -18.65 -8.48 17.04
C PRO A 152 -20.00 -8.33 17.77
N LEU A 153 -20.03 -8.82 19.01
CA LEU A 153 -21.13 -8.67 19.94
C LEU A 153 -20.85 -7.42 20.79
N PHE A 154 -21.36 -6.29 20.32
CA PHE A 154 -21.25 -5.03 21.06
C PHE A 154 -22.09 -5.11 22.35
N PRO A 155 -21.56 -4.63 23.50
CA PRO A 155 -22.37 -4.52 24.70
C PRO A 155 -23.57 -3.61 24.46
N ALA A 156 -24.69 -3.87 25.12
CA ALA A 156 -25.98 -3.18 24.88
C ALA A 156 -25.92 -1.65 25.05
N HIS A 157 -24.90 -1.13 25.73
CA HIS A 157 -24.64 0.30 25.95
C HIS A 157 -23.60 0.91 25.00
N ALA A 158 -23.08 0.17 24.02
CA ALA A 158 -22.11 0.69 23.06
C ALA A 158 -22.75 1.75 22.15
N SER A 159 -22.13 2.93 22.11
CA SER A 159 -22.53 4.07 21.31
C SER A 159 -22.41 3.76 19.81
N ALA A 160 -23.16 4.48 18.96
CA ALA A 160 -23.11 4.32 17.50
C ALA A 160 -21.69 4.52 16.93
N ALA A 161 -20.84 5.31 17.61
CA ALA A 161 -19.42 5.50 17.27
C ALA A 161 -18.53 4.30 17.67
N GLU A 162 -18.89 3.58 18.74
CA GLU A 162 -18.20 2.36 19.19
C GLU A 162 -18.56 1.16 18.29
N LYS A 163 -19.79 1.15 17.77
CA LYS A 163 -20.26 0.20 16.75
C LYS A 163 -19.69 0.45 15.35
N ASN A 164 -19.18 1.66 15.11
CA ASN A 164 -18.64 2.02 13.80
C ASN A 164 -17.19 1.55 13.68
N LEU A 165 -17.03 0.29 13.32
CA LEU A 165 -15.75 -0.25 12.91
C LEU A 165 -15.48 0.16 11.46
N ASN A 166 -14.31 0.73 11.19
CA ASN A 166 -13.93 1.09 9.82
C ASN A 166 -13.68 -0.21 9.03
N PRO A 167 -14.54 -0.59 8.08
CA PRO A 167 -14.29 -1.78 7.27
C PRO A 167 -13.13 -1.52 6.32
N ILE A 168 -12.45 -2.60 5.92
CA ILE A 168 -11.53 -2.53 4.80
C ILE A 168 -12.28 -2.78 3.50
N ASP A 169 -12.01 -1.96 2.49
CA ASP A 169 -12.60 -2.13 1.16
C ASP A 169 -11.93 -3.30 0.44
N PHE A 170 -12.71 -4.10 -0.27
CA PHE A 170 -12.17 -5.18 -1.08
C PHE A 170 -11.57 -4.66 -2.38
N ALA A 171 -10.50 -5.31 -2.83
CA ALA A 171 -10.02 -5.12 -4.19
C ALA A 171 -11.04 -5.72 -5.19
N ASP A 172 -11.26 -4.98 -6.27
CA ASP A 172 -12.12 -5.38 -7.38
C ASP A 172 -11.31 -6.05 -8.50
N SER A 173 -10.02 -5.70 -8.60
CA SER A 173 -9.08 -6.25 -9.56
C SER A 173 -8.40 -7.51 -9.04
N GLU A 174 -8.11 -8.42 -9.96
CA GLU A 174 -7.24 -9.56 -9.65
C GLU A 174 -5.83 -9.07 -9.31
N THR A 175 -5.21 -9.80 -8.38
CA THR A 175 -3.85 -9.54 -7.92
C THR A 175 -2.84 -10.12 -8.92
N ALA A 176 -1.80 -9.35 -9.24
CA ALA A 176 -0.76 -9.77 -10.17
C ALA A 176 0.62 -9.85 -9.48
N PRO A 177 1.48 -10.81 -9.86
CA PRO A 177 2.87 -10.81 -9.45
C PRO A 177 3.59 -9.51 -9.86
N GLY A 178 4.47 -9.01 -8.99
CA GLY A 178 5.20 -7.75 -9.17
C GLY A 178 4.51 -6.52 -8.60
N GLN A 179 3.24 -6.62 -8.19
CA GLN A 179 2.56 -5.54 -7.47
C GLN A 179 3.15 -5.35 -6.07
N THR A 180 3.17 -4.10 -5.62
CA THR A 180 3.49 -3.78 -4.22
C THR A 180 2.33 -4.22 -3.33
N SER A 181 2.67 -4.87 -2.23
CA SER A 181 1.74 -5.35 -1.23
C SER A 181 2.19 -4.90 0.15
N ILE A 182 1.22 -4.56 0.97
CA ILE A 182 1.44 -4.08 2.34
C ILE A 182 0.69 -5.06 3.24
N ALA A 183 1.42 -5.70 4.14
CA ALA A 183 0.84 -6.58 5.15
C ALA A 183 0.71 -5.81 6.45
N LEU A 184 -0.49 -5.78 7.01
CA LEU A 184 -0.75 -5.17 8.30
C LEU A 184 -0.95 -6.24 9.36
N GLY A 185 -0.43 -5.97 10.54
CA GLY A 185 -0.52 -6.85 11.71
C GLY A 185 -0.76 -6.05 12.97
N ALA A 186 -0.89 -6.77 14.08
CA ALA A 186 -0.91 -6.19 15.40
C ALA A 186 -0.21 -7.12 16.39
N THR A 187 0.54 -6.56 17.33
CA THR A 187 1.21 -7.31 18.38
C THR A 187 0.22 -7.70 19.48
N ALA A 188 0.67 -8.56 20.39
CA ALA A 188 -0.07 -8.93 21.59
C ALA A 188 -0.43 -7.73 22.48
N ASN A 189 0.33 -6.64 22.41
CA ASN A 189 0.08 -5.43 23.17
C ASN A 189 -0.93 -4.48 22.50
N GLY A 190 -1.35 -4.79 21.26
CA GLY A 190 -2.19 -3.92 20.44
C GLY A 190 -1.40 -2.93 19.58
N ASP A 191 -0.06 -3.01 19.57
CA ASP A 191 0.77 -2.17 18.71
C ASP A 191 0.62 -2.64 17.26
N LYS A 192 0.40 -1.72 16.33
CA LYS A 192 0.22 -2.06 14.92
C LYS A 192 1.58 -2.30 14.28
N THR A 193 1.71 -3.41 13.59
CA THR A 193 2.90 -3.73 12.80
C THR A 193 2.54 -3.65 11.32
N LEU A 194 3.51 -3.25 10.50
CA LEU A 194 3.35 -3.23 9.07
C LEU A 194 4.62 -3.74 8.41
N SER A 195 4.46 -4.33 7.24
CA SER A 195 5.55 -4.76 6.38
C SER A 195 5.15 -4.51 4.93
N VAL A 196 6.11 -4.04 4.14
CA VAL A 196 5.92 -3.71 2.72
C VAL A 196 6.81 -4.62 1.90
N GLY A 197 6.28 -5.14 0.81
CA GLY A 197 7.01 -6.03 -0.08
C GLY A 197 6.28 -6.23 -1.39
N ILE A 198 6.81 -7.10 -2.24
CA ILE A 198 6.21 -7.39 -3.54
C ILE A 198 5.53 -8.75 -3.53
N ILE A 199 4.51 -8.87 -4.38
CA ILE A 199 3.84 -10.13 -4.65
C ILE A 199 4.73 -10.95 -5.58
N THR A 200 5.20 -12.09 -5.08
CA THR A 200 6.15 -12.94 -5.82
C THR A 200 5.43 -13.91 -6.74
N SER A 201 4.29 -14.44 -6.31
CA SER A 201 3.50 -15.36 -7.12
C SER A 201 2.03 -15.32 -6.74
N VAL A 202 1.18 -15.62 -7.72
CA VAL A 202 -0.25 -15.83 -7.55
C VAL A 202 -0.58 -17.16 -8.20
N THR A 203 -1.14 -18.10 -7.45
CA THR A 203 -1.38 -19.47 -7.90
C THR A 203 -2.80 -19.90 -7.57
N GLY A 204 -3.44 -20.62 -8.48
CA GLY A 204 -4.83 -21.08 -8.34
C GLY A 204 -5.83 -20.14 -9.02
N ALA A 205 -7.07 -20.59 -9.11
CA ALA A 205 -8.13 -19.84 -9.79
C ALA A 205 -8.95 -19.03 -8.79
N THR A 206 -9.42 -17.86 -9.21
CA THR A 206 -10.34 -17.02 -8.41
C THR A 206 -11.67 -17.71 -8.12
N SER A 207 -12.06 -18.69 -8.94
CA SER A 207 -13.27 -19.51 -8.77
C SER A 207 -13.17 -20.56 -7.65
N THR A 208 -11.96 -21.03 -7.33
CA THR A 208 -11.72 -22.04 -6.29
C THR A 208 -10.94 -21.41 -5.15
N MET A 209 -9.62 -21.39 -5.24
CA MET A 209 -8.76 -20.80 -4.24
C MET A 209 -7.52 -20.24 -4.91
N GLN A 210 -7.39 -18.92 -4.85
CA GLN A 210 -6.19 -18.23 -5.28
C GLN A 210 -5.31 -17.95 -4.06
N LYS A 211 -4.10 -18.48 -4.09
CA LYS A 211 -3.03 -18.28 -3.10
C LYS A 211 -2.08 -17.20 -3.61
N ILE A 212 -1.69 -16.31 -2.73
CA ILE A 212 -0.80 -15.18 -3.00
C ILE A 212 0.46 -15.39 -2.17
N SER A 213 1.62 -15.30 -2.79
CA SER A 213 2.89 -15.27 -2.07
C SER A 213 3.46 -13.85 -2.09
N SER A 214 3.88 -13.35 -0.93
CA SER A 214 4.43 -12.00 -0.81
C SER A 214 5.53 -11.93 0.24
N GLN A 215 6.57 -11.16 -0.07
CA GLN A 215 7.66 -10.87 0.87
C GLN A 215 7.24 -9.96 2.02
N ALA A 216 6.09 -9.28 1.89
CA ALA A 216 5.55 -8.45 2.96
C ALA A 216 5.10 -9.28 4.18
N ILE A 217 4.80 -10.57 3.99
CA ILE A 217 4.11 -11.37 5.00
C ILE A 217 5.12 -12.02 5.97
N SER A 218 5.30 -11.40 7.14
CA SER A 218 6.07 -11.95 8.26
C SER A 218 5.18 -12.70 9.27
N ALA A 219 5.79 -13.40 10.23
CA ALA A 219 5.06 -14.12 11.28
C ALA A 219 4.14 -13.22 12.15
N GLN A 220 4.46 -11.93 12.30
CA GLN A 220 3.70 -10.99 13.15
C GLN A 220 2.46 -10.41 12.47
N VAL A 221 2.34 -10.54 11.14
CA VAL A 221 1.21 -10.02 10.35
C VAL A 221 0.24 -11.13 9.93
N VAL A 222 0.48 -12.37 10.37
CA VAL A 222 -0.41 -13.52 10.15
C VAL A 222 -1.77 -13.29 10.80
N GLY A 223 -2.85 -13.55 10.06
CA GLY A 223 -4.24 -13.23 10.43
C GLY A 223 -4.67 -11.82 10.04
N GLY A 224 -3.72 -10.95 9.72
CA GLY A 224 -3.98 -9.61 9.25
C GLY A 224 -4.29 -9.51 7.75
N PRO A 225 -4.74 -8.33 7.30
CA PRO A 225 -5.03 -8.08 5.91
C PRO A 225 -3.76 -7.82 5.10
N LEU A 226 -3.79 -8.28 3.84
CA LEU A 226 -2.85 -7.90 2.79
C LEU A 226 -3.55 -6.87 1.89
N ILE A 227 -2.95 -5.69 1.72
CA ILE A 227 -3.52 -4.58 0.94
C ILE A 227 -2.58 -4.16 -0.19
N ASP A 228 -3.17 -3.53 -1.21
CA ASP A 228 -2.46 -2.84 -2.28
C ASP A 228 -2.10 -1.39 -1.89
N ILE A 229 -1.33 -0.68 -2.72
CA ILE A 229 -0.95 0.74 -2.58
C ILE A 229 -2.16 1.69 -2.51
N HIS A 230 -3.35 1.24 -2.88
CA HIS A 230 -4.60 1.98 -2.78
C HIS A 230 -5.36 1.75 -1.46
N GLY A 231 -4.80 0.94 -0.54
CA GLY A 231 -5.44 0.58 0.72
C GLY A 231 -6.64 -0.37 0.57
N LYS A 232 -6.74 -1.07 -0.58
CA LYS A 232 -7.75 -2.10 -0.82
C LYS A 232 -7.24 -3.47 -0.44
N LEU A 233 -8.10 -4.31 0.16
CA LEU A 233 -7.80 -5.67 0.57
C LEU A 233 -7.66 -6.59 -0.65
N ILE A 234 -6.46 -7.14 -0.83
CA ILE A 234 -6.15 -8.13 -1.87
C ILE A 234 -6.10 -9.56 -1.31
N GLY A 235 -5.86 -9.74 -0.01
CA GLY A 235 -5.82 -11.05 0.61
C GLY A 235 -5.72 -11.04 2.13
N ILE A 236 -5.61 -12.24 2.69
CA ILE A 236 -5.49 -12.49 4.13
C ILE A 236 -4.23 -13.29 4.38
N ASN A 237 -3.39 -12.85 5.30
CA ASN A 237 -2.13 -13.49 5.63
C ASN A 237 -2.40 -14.78 6.41
N THR A 238 -2.14 -15.95 5.81
CA THR A 238 -2.39 -17.25 6.45
C THR A 238 -1.14 -17.82 7.11
N ALA A 239 0.03 -17.60 6.52
CA ALA A 239 1.31 -18.06 7.03
C ALA A 239 2.43 -17.16 6.51
N GLU A 240 3.64 -17.31 7.03
CA GLU A 240 4.80 -16.56 6.55
C GLU A 240 4.97 -16.72 5.02
N GLY A 241 5.06 -15.59 4.34
CA GLY A 241 5.14 -15.52 2.88
C GLY A 241 3.88 -15.93 2.11
N LYS A 242 2.78 -16.32 2.78
CA LYS A 242 1.58 -16.87 2.15
C LYS A 242 0.30 -16.17 2.61
N ALA A 243 -0.50 -15.77 1.63
CA ALA A 243 -1.85 -15.25 1.82
C ALA A 243 -2.85 -16.00 0.95
N VAL A 244 -4.11 -15.93 1.35
CA VAL A 244 -5.26 -16.35 0.55
C VAL A 244 -5.92 -15.10 -0.03
N SER A 245 -6.32 -15.16 -1.29
CA SER A 245 -6.97 -14.03 -1.97
C SER A 245 -8.26 -13.58 -1.28
N VAL A 246 -8.59 -12.31 -1.49
CA VAL A 246 -9.86 -11.72 -1.07
C VAL A 246 -11.09 -12.44 -1.64
N PHE A 247 -10.97 -13.12 -2.79
CA PHE A 247 -12.07 -13.87 -3.39
C PHE A 247 -12.51 -15.04 -2.52
N ALA A 248 -11.59 -15.73 -1.86
CA ALA A 248 -11.95 -16.78 -0.91
C ALA A 248 -12.77 -16.20 0.24
N LEU A 249 -12.34 -15.06 0.79
CA LEU A 249 -13.09 -14.37 1.83
C LEU A 249 -14.49 -13.96 1.35
N LYS A 250 -14.62 -13.37 0.15
CA LYS A 250 -15.93 -13.02 -0.44
C LYS A 250 -16.85 -14.25 -0.52
N ARG A 251 -16.33 -15.40 -0.97
CA ARG A 251 -17.10 -16.67 -1.02
C ARG A 251 -17.56 -17.11 0.37
N VAL A 252 -16.70 -17.02 1.39
CA VAL A 252 -17.09 -17.38 2.76
C VAL A 252 -18.19 -16.42 3.27
N LEU A 253 -18.09 -15.11 2.99
CA LEU A 253 -19.15 -14.14 3.33
C LEU A 253 -20.46 -14.43 2.60
N ASP A 254 -20.42 -14.72 1.30
CA ASP A 254 -21.61 -15.03 0.51
C ASP A 254 -22.29 -16.31 0.98
N SER A 255 -21.52 -17.27 1.50
CA SER A 255 -22.06 -18.51 2.06
C SER A 255 -22.76 -18.37 3.42
N ILE A 256 -22.76 -17.17 4.00
CA ILE A 256 -23.40 -16.84 5.30
C ILE A 256 -24.67 -16.00 5.09
N LYS A 257 -24.80 -15.32 3.95
CA LYS A 257 -26.04 -14.63 3.56
C LYS A 257 -27.08 -15.61 3.06
#